data_AF-A0A962GTP6-F1
#
_entry.id   AF-A0A962GTP6-F1
#
_cell.length_a   1.000
_cell.length_b   1.000
_cell.length_c   1.000
_cell.angle_alpha   90.00
_cell.angle_beta   90.00
_cell.angle_gamma   90.00
#
_symmetry.space_group_name_H-M   'P 1'
#
loop_
_entity.id
_entity.type
_entity.pdbx_description
1 polymer ?
#
loop_
_entity_poly.entity_id
_entity_poly.type
_entity_poly.pdbx_seq_one_letter_code
_entity_poly.pdbx_strand_id
1 'polypeptide(L)'
;MKKHTILIGLLIIVAVFVLYFKNPQKPENPQNSSQIIEPLNIEKDKNSSTEKEKKEQIKTTSKQDLEQQTPESFTENNPKEDSEVDYIMAYRDWQYFKNCYTDVEDFHNNKDPLQTLAERFQYNPRESQNEPTPQQNIYYQYHVDVCKSLIDDENDDYYQIMSKLEQRFQRIQPNTPEAKQLEHAIKLVEQHHQFVTQYNNSFSTEFNIPATEVNMINTQIEQLNQQLYEVYESSGYLDHDDMMQLREDEKQQIQNLLNQISELKQALDESKYINFTQADVARKTMYGHRNSMEDYLHSVTSPDAFLVLAAEVYKIDLLYEEPQVIQLLKQKTGIKDSLYINVLNGVVLPLVACSMNYPCDAESEYILSYCLGLKDSMFNEACGSNLEDFYFSHYIGSNQLTDVYAYFNFLVERYAK
;
A
#
# COMPACT_ATOMS: atom_id res chain seq x y z
N MET A 1 -11.03 -44.47 -45.64
CA MET A 1 -9.98 -44.22 -44.62
C MET A 1 -10.24 -42.98 -43.76
N LYS A 2 -10.53 -41.78 -44.31
CA LYS A 2 -10.73 -40.54 -43.51
C LYS A 2 -11.81 -40.58 -42.41
N LYS A 3 -12.90 -41.35 -42.59
CA LYS A 3 -13.97 -41.45 -41.58
C LYS A 3 -13.57 -42.20 -40.30
N HIS A 4 -12.63 -43.16 -40.39
CA HIS A 4 -12.18 -43.89 -39.21
C HIS A 4 -11.16 -43.10 -38.39
N THR A 5 -10.36 -42.25 -39.03
CA THR A 5 -9.39 -41.38 -38.35
C THR A 5 -10.08 -40.34 -37.47
N ILE A 6 -11.19 -39.77 -37.94
CA ILE A 6 -11.98 -38.79 -37.18
C ILE A 6 -12.67 -39.45 -35.98
N LEU A 7 -13.20 -40.66 -36.15
CA LEU A 7 -13.87 -41.41 -35.07
C LEU A 7 -12.88 -41.79 -33.95
N ILE A 8 -11.67 -42.20 -34.31
CA ILE A 8 -10.61 -42.54 -33.35
C ILE A 8 -10.14 -41.29 -32.59
N GLY A 9 -9.98 -40.16 -33.29
CA GLY A 9 -9.63 -38.89 -32.64
C GLY A 9 -10.67 -38.45 -31.60
N LEU A 10 -11.96 -38.55 -31.94
CA LEU A 10 -13.06 -38.24 -31.01
C LEU A 10 -13.09 -39.19 -29.79
N LEU A 11 -12.84 -40.48 -29.99
CA LEU A 11 -12.77 -41.45 -28.89
C LEU A 11 -11.59 -41.18 -27.93
N ILE A 12 -10.45 -40.74 -28.45
CA ILE A 12 -9.29 -40.37 -27.63
C ILE A 12 -9.59 -39.11 -26.81
N ILE A 13 -10.22 -38.10 -27.41
CA ILE A 13 -10.61 -36.87 -26.70
C ILE A 13 -11.61 -37.17 -25.58
N VAL A 14 -12.61 -38.01 -25.84
CA VAL A 14 -13.58 -38.43 -24.81
C VAL A 14 -12.91 -39.25 -23.71
N ALA A 15 -11.97 -40.14 -24.04
CA ALA A 15 -11.24 -40.91 -23.04
C ALA A 15 -10.36 -40.03 -22.14
N VAL A 16 -9.66 -39.04 -22.72
CA VAL A 16 -8.86 -38.06 -21.96
C VAL A 16 -9.77 -37.21 -21.06
N PHE A 17 -10.91 -36.75 -21.57
CA PHE A 17 -11.87 -35.97 -20.80
C PHE A 17 -12.44 -36.76 -19.61
N VAL A 18 -12.80 -38.03 -19.83
CA VAL A 18 -13.30 -38.90 -18.76
C VAL A 18 -12.22 -39.18 -17.72
N LEU A 19 -10.97 -39.41 -18.13
CA LEU A 19 -9.85 -39.65 -17.20
C LEU A 19 -9.49 -38.39 -16.39
N TYR A 20 -9.57 -37.20 -17.01
CA TYR A 20 -9.27 -35.94 -16.34
C TYR A 20 -10.32 -35.60 -15.26
N PHE A 21 -11.60 -35.90 -15.51
CA PHE A 21 -12.69 -35.56 -14.59
C PHE A 21 -13.08 -36.69 -13.62
N LYS A 22 -12.60 -37.93 -13.79
CA LYS A 22 -12.85 -39.04 -12.84
C LYS A 22 -11.81 -39.21 -11.73
N ASN A 23 -10.77 -38.38 -11.67
CA ASN A 23 -9.84 -38.36 -10.55
C ASN A 23 -10.06 -37.10 -9.68
N PRO A 24 -11.11 -37.04 -8.85
CA PRO A 24 -11.05 -36.19 -7.68
C PRO A 24 -9.99 -36.82 -6.77
N GLN A 25 -8.81 -36.21 -6.71
CA GLN A 25 -7.90 -36.45 -5.59
C GLN A 25 -8.69 -36.08 -4.32
N LYS A 26 -9.20 -37.10 -3.64
CA LYS A 26 -9.69 -36.97 -2.27
C LYS A 26 -8.52 -36.47 -1.44
N PRO A 27 -8.62 -35.33 -0.74
CA PRO A 27 -7.64 -35.03 0.28
C PRO A 27 -7.70 -36.13 1.33
N GLU A 28 -6.54 -36.74 1.60
CA GLU A 28 -6.38 -37.66 2.72
C GLU A 28 -6.74 -36.93 4.01
N ASN A 29 -7.67 -37.53 4.71
CA ASN A 29 -8.22 -37.08 5.98
C ASN A 29 -7.23 -37.49 7.09
N PRO A 30 -6.64 -36.58 7.87
CA PRO A 30 -6.04 -36.96 9.13
C PRO A 30 -7.15 -37.06 10.18
N GLN A 31 -7.47 -38.29 10.56
CA GLN A 31 -8.23 -38.56 11.79
C GLN A 31 -7.47 -38.05 13.03
N ASN A 32 -8.25 -37.54 13.98
CA ASN A 32 -8.00 -37.39 15.42
C ASN A 32 -7.14 -36.22 15.91
N SER A 33 -7.81 -35.14 16.34
CA SER A 33 -8.17 -34.99 17.77
C SER A 33 -9.15 -33.82 17.95
N SER A 34 -10.44 -34.13 18.09
CA SER A 34 -11.40 -33.20 18.67
C SER A 34 -11.20 -33.20 20.19
N GLN A 35 -10.34 -32.33 20.69
CA GLN A 35 -10.49 -31.86 22.07
C GLN A 35 -11.43 -30.67 22.03
N ILE A 36 -12.66 -30.93 22.49
CA ILE A 36 -13.57 -29.89 22.96
C ILE A 36 -12.84 -29.24 24.14
N ILE A 37 -12.31 -28.02 23.94
CA ILE A 37 -11.91 -27.17 25.06
C ILE A 37 -13.21 -26.66 25.67
N GLU A 38 -13.59 -27.26 26.79
CA GLU A 38 -14.58 -26.69 27.70
C GLU A 38 -14.14 -25.26 28.08
N PRO A 39 -15.06 -24.29 28.12
CA PRO A 39 -14.73 -22.96 28.62
C PRO A 39 -14.20 -23.07 30.04
N LEU A 40 -13.07 -22.42 30.27
CA LEU A 40 -12.37 -22.35 31.56
C LEU A 40 -13.36 -21.91 32.66
N ASN A 41 -13.75 -22.86 33.52
CA ASN A 41 -14.42 -22.57 34.77
C ASN A 41 -13.42 -21.82 35.67
N ILE A 42 -13.58 -20.51 35.79
CA ILE A 42 -12.93 -19.74 36.84
C ILE A 42 -13.58 -20.18 38.16
N GLU A 43 -12.84 -20.99 38.91
CA GLU A 43 -13.11 -21.40 40.27
C GLU A 43 -13.14 -20.14 41.15
N LYS A 44 -14.35 -19.63 41.41
CA LYS A 44 -14.60 -18.63 42.43
C LYS A 44 -14.43 -19.29 43.79
N ASP A 45 -13.45 -18.81 44.55
CA ASP A 45 -13.37 -19.03 45.98
C ASP A 45 -14.71 -18.70 46.65
N LYS A 46 -15.33 -19.73 47.22
CA LYS A 46 -16.46 -19.60 48.13
C LYS A 46 -15.91 -19.30 49.51
N ASN A 47 -16.27 -18.12 50.04
CA ASN A 47 -16.89 -18.10 51.36
C ASN A 47 -17.75 -16.86 51.57
N SER A 48 -18.94 -17.15 52.14
CA SER A 48 -19.92 -16.24 52.72
C SER A 48 -20.79 -15.41 51.78
N SER A 49 -22.08 -15.15 52.00
CA SER A 49 -23.20 -15.80 52.68
C SER A 49 -24.43 -15.03 52.17
N THR A 50 -25.41 -15.76 51.64
CA THR A 50 -26.86 -15.49 51.63
C THR A 50 -27.36 -14.03 51.67
N GLU A 51 -27.96 -13.52 50.58
CA GLU A 51 -29.36 -13.05 50.61
C GLU A 51 -29.93 -12.66 49.22
N LYS A 52 -31.03 -13.34 48.88
CA LYS A 52 -32.28 -12.94 48.19
C LYS A 52 -32.26 -12.12 46.89
N GLU A 53 -32.92 -12.76 45.91
CA GLU A 53 -33.79 -12.23 44.85
C GLU A 53 -34.03 -10.71 44.81
N LYS A 54 -33.70 -10.12 43.66
CA LYS A 54 -34.58 -9.15 43.00
C LYS A 54 -34.36 -9.10 41.49
N LYS A 55 -35.39 -9.53 40.75
CA LYS A 55 -35.62 -9.13 39.36
C LYS A 55 -35.90 -7.63 39.33
N GLU A 56 -35.13 -6.84 38.59
CA GLU A 56 -35.56 -5.51 38.15
C GLU A 56 -34.79 -5.07 36.89
N GLN A 57 -35.55 -5.02 35.79
CA GLN A 57 -35.47 -4.08 34.67
C GLN A 57 -34.09 -3.62 34.16
N ILE A 58 -33.75 -4.13 32.97
CA ILE A 58 -32.90 -3.45 32.00
C ILE A 58 -33.60 -2.11 31.66
N LYS A 59 -33.15 -1.03 32.31
CA LYS A 59 -33.42 0.33 31.87
C LYS A 59 -32.48 0.63 30.72
N THR A 60 -33.08 0.81 29.55
CA THR A 60 -32.56 1.54 28.41
C THR A 60 -31.93 2.84 28.92
N THR A 61 -30.60 2.93 28.87
CA THR A 61 -29.91 4.19 29.14
C THR A 61 -30.10 5.07 27.91
N SER A 62 -30.71 6.23 28.15
CA SER A 62 -31.13 7.22 27.17
C SER A 62 -29.93 7.77 26.39
N LYS A 63 -30.11 7.98 25.09
CA LYS A 63 -29.19 8.64 24.14
C LYS A 63 -29.05 10.15 24.42
N GLN A 64 -28.80 10.59 25.65
CA GLN A 64 -28.81 12.02 25.97
C GLN A 64 -27.69 12.56 26.88
N ASP A 65 -26.64 11.77 27.18
CA ASP A 65 -25.47 12.27 27.94
C ASP A 65 -24.12 12.13 27.17
N LEU A 66 -24.14 12.07 25.83
CA LEU A 66 -22.96 12.32 24.99
C LEU A 66 -22.96 13.79 24.54
N GLU A 67 -22.94 14.71 25.51
CA GLU A 67 -22.79 16.13 25.26
C GLU A 67 -21.35 16.53 25.61
N GLN A 68 -20.56 16.80 24.56
CA GLN A 68 -19.32 17.59 24.56
C GLN A 68 -18.27 17.23 25.62
N GLN A 69 -17.49 16.18 25.37
CA GLN A 69 -16.07 16.23 25.70
C GLN A 69 -15.39 17.13 24.67
N THR A 70 -15.36 18.43 24.93
CA THR A 70 -14.35 19.29 24.32
C THR A 70 -13.00 18.79 24.82
N PRO A 71 -12.00 18.55 23.95
CA PRO A 71 -10.67 18.17 24.41
C PRO A 71 -10.21 19.19 25.44
N GLU A 72 -9.79 18.73 26.62
CA GLU A 72 -9.26 19.60 27.66
C GLU A 72 -8.08 20.38 27.07
N SER A 73 -8.29 21.69 26.86
CA SER A 73 -7.25 22.70 26.73
C SER A 73 -6.00 22.22 25.98
N PHE A 74 -6.07 22.20 24.64
CA PHE A 74 -4.91 22.10 23.76
C PHE A 74 -3.85 23.09 24.24
N THR A 75 -2.81 22.56 24.87
CA THR A 75 -1.72 23.39 25.38
C THR A 75 -0.93 23.80 24.14
N GLU A 76 -0.73 25.10 23.97
CA GLU A 76 0.13 25.72 22.96
C GLU A 76 1.49 24.98 22.92
N ASN A 77 1.65 24.06 21.97
CA ASN A 77 2.92 23.39 21.74
C ASN A 77 3.78 24.41 20.98
N ASN A 78 4.56 25.20 21.72
CA ASN A 78 5.66 25.95 21.15
C ASN A 78 6.57 24.98 20.36
N PRO A 79 7.14 25.40 19.22
CA PRO A 79 8.09 24.57 18.48
C PRO A 79 9.22 24.17 19.42
N LYS A 80 9.35 22.86 19.67
CA LYS A 80 10.42 22.30 20.48
C LYS A 80 11.73 22.56 19.75
N GLU A 81 12.74 23.10 20.46
CA GLU A 81 14.08 23.21 19.89
C GLU A 81 14.56 21.84 19.40
N ASP A 82 15.29 21.80 18.27
CA ASP A 82 15.83 20.58 17.63
C ASP A 82 16.56 19.62 18.61
N SER A 83 17.02 20.11 19.76
CA SER A 83 17.66 19.30 20.80
C SER A 83 16.72 18.43 21.64
N GLU A 84 15.40 18.62 21.57
CA GLU A 84 14.40 17.90 22.38
C GLU A 84 13.65 16.80 21.62
N VAL A 85 13.79 16.73 20.29
CA VAL A 85 13.08 15.74 19.46
C VAL A 85 13.90 14.44 19.39
N ASP A 86 13.31 13.33 19.85
CA ASP A 86 13.95 12.01 19.76
C ASP A 86 13.77 11.37 18.35
N TYR A 87 14.46 10.25 18.13
CA TYR A 87 14.47 9.56 16.83
C TYR A 87 13.08 9.07 16.39
N ILE A 88 12.25 8.59 17.32
CA ILE A 88 10.89 8.08 17.01
C ILE A 88 9.99 9.26 16.66
N MET A 89 10.04 10.34 17.45
CA MET A 89 9.27 11.54 17.20
C MET A 89 9.64 12.17 15.86
N ALA A 90 10.94 12.32 15.57
CA ALA A 90 11.39 12.86 14.29
C ALA A 90 10.93 12.02 13.09
N TYR A 91 10.92 10.69 13.23
CA TYR A 91 10.35 9.81 12.21
C TYR A 91 8.86 10.06 12.03
N ARG A 92 8.09 10.11 13.12
CA ARG A 92 6.63 10.32 13.08
C ARG A 92 6.28 11.69 12.49
N ASP A 93 6.99 12.75 12.87
CA ASP A 93 6.82 14.10 12.29
C ASP A 93 7.02 14.07 10.78
N TRP A 94 8.10 13.43 10.31
CA TRP A 94 8.38 13.29 8.89
C TRP A 94 7.30 12.48 8.15
N GLN A 95 6.82 11.39 8.74
CA GLN A 95 5.72 10.61 8.14
C GLN A 95 4.39 11.38 8.13
N TYR A 96 4.07 12.06 9.23
CA TYR A 96 2.84 12.83 9.40
C TYR A 96 2.75 13.99 8.41
N PHE A 97 3.88 14.67 8.16
CA PHE A 97 3.93 15.84 7.28
C PHE A 97 3.51 15.55 5.83
N LYS A 98 3.48 14.27 5.42
CA LYS A 98 2.95 13.84 4.12
C LYS A 98 1.48 14.26 3.90
N ASN A 99 0.74 14.48 4.99
CA ASN A 99 -0.65 14.89 4.95
C ASN A 99 -0.83 16.43 4.91
N CYS A 100 0.24 17.22 5.12
CA CYS A 100 0.19 18.68 5.27
C CYS A 100 0.28 19.47 3.95
N TYR A 101 0.30 18.79 2.79
CA TYR A 101 0.54 19.43 1.49
C TYR A 101 -0.39 20.61 1.22
N THR A 102 -1.69 20.40 1.39
CA THR A 102 -2.69 21.45 1.12
C THR A 102 -2.60 22.60 2.11
N ASP A 103 -2.31 22.33 3.38
CA ASP A 103 -2.20 23.40 4.38
C ASP A 103 -0.99 24.30 4.11
N VAL A 104 0.13 23.72 3.65
CA VAL A 104 1.30 24.49 3.20
C VAL A 104 0.94 25.40 2.02
N GLU A 105 0.19 24.89 1.03
CA GLU A 105 -0.29 25.72 -0.08
C GLU A 105 -1.20 26.86 0.42
N ASP A 106 -2.07 26.59 1.38
CA ASP A 106 -2.97 27.60 1.95
C ASP A 106 -2.19 28.68 2.70
N PHE A 107 -1.17 28.30 3.48
CA PHE A 107 -0.29 29.25 4.18
C PHE A 107 0.40 30.21 3.20
N HIS A 108 1.01 29.69 2.13
CA HIS A 108 1.70 30.53 1.15
C HIS A 108 0.77 31.45 0.36
N ASN A 109 -0.48 31.02 0.16
CA ASN A 109 -1.49 31.79 -0.56
C ASN A 109 -2.31 32.72 0.36
N ASN A 110 -2.00 32.80 1.65
CA ASN A 110 -2.80 33.51 2.66
C ASN A 110 -4.28 33.11 2.62
N LYS A 111 -4.55 31.82 2.36
CA LYS A 111 -5.89 31.23 2.36
C LYS A 111 -6.18 30.64 3.74
N ASP A 112 -7.42 30.76 4.20
CA ASP A 112 -7.88 30.12 5.44
C ASP A 112 -8.00 28.60 5.21
N PRO A 113 -7.22 27.75 5.91
CA PRO A 113 -7.29 26.31 5.74
C PRO A 113 -8.68 25.72 6.02
N LEU A 114 -9.47 26.33 6.92
CA LEU A 114 -10.85 25.88 7.17
C LEU A 114 -11.77 26.13 5.97
N GLN A 115 -11.49 27.15 5.18
CA GLN A 115 -12.20 27.37 3.92
C GLN A 115 -11.87 26.24 2.93
N THR A 116 -10.60 25.81 2.84
CA THR A 116 -10.21 24.70 1.98
C THR A 116 -10.87 23.39 2.41
N LEU A 117 -10.96 23.12 3.72
CA LEU A 117 -11.74 21.99 4.21
C LEU A 117 -13.21 22.08 3.77
N ALA A 118 -13.86 23.23 3.94
CA ALA A 118 -15.24 23.43 3.52
C ALA A 118 -15.45 23.23 2.01
N GLU A 119 -14.51 23.71 1.18
CA GLU A 119 -14.52 23.50 -0.26
C GLU A 119 -14.40 22.01 -0.62
N ARG A 120 -13.57 21.22 0.10
CA ARG A 120 -13.49 19.77 -0.10
C ARG A 120 -14.84 19.09 0.12
N PHE A 121 -15.61 19.51 1.11
CA PHE A 121 -16.97 19.01 1.33
C PHE A 121 -17.96 19.40 0.23
N GLN A 122 -17.89 20.63 -0.26
CA GLN A 122 -18.81 21.13 -1.27
C GLN A 122 -18.69 20.39 -2.62
N TYR A 123 -17.49 19.95 -2.97
CA TYR A 123 -17.18 19.40 -4.29
C TYR A 123 -16.90 17.88 -4.31
N ASN A 124 -16.95 17.20 -3.16
CA ASN A 124 -16.69 15.77 -3.09
C ASN A 124 -18.00 14.95 -3.07
N PRO A 125 -18.39 14.31 -4.19
CA PRO A 125 -19.63 13.55 -4.28
C PRO A 125 -19.63 12.24 -3.46
N ARG A 126 -18.49 11.88 -2.85
CA ARG A 126 -18.36 10.72 -1.97
C ARG A 126 -18.75 11.04 -0.52
N GLU A 127 -18.79 12.33 -0.16
CA GLU A 127 -19.13 12.72 1.19
C GLU A 127 -20.65 12.77 1.39
N SER A 128 -21.09 12.24 2.52
CA SER A 128 -22.51 12.18 2.89
C SER A 128 -23.08 13.53 3.34
N GLN A 129 -22.21 14.53 3.54
CA GLN A 129 -22.52 15.88 3.99
C GLN A 129 -21.86 16.94 3.12
N ASN A 130 -22.49 18.11 3.02
CA ASN A 130 -22.03 19.21 2.17
C ASN A 130 -21.12 20.22 2.91
N GLU A 131 -20.98 20.10 4.24
CA GLU A 131 -20.20 21.00 5.08
C GLU A 131 -19.55 20.21 6.24
N PRO A 132 -18.35 20.64 6.73
CA PRO A 132 -17.71 20.03 7.89
C PRO A 132 -18.50 20.28 9.17
N THR A 133 -18.54 19.28 10.04
CA THR A 133 -19.12 19.44 11.39
C THR A 133 -18.25 20.35 12.26
N PRO A 134 -18.80 20.97 13.32
CA PRO A 134 -17.99 21.75 14.27
C PRO A 134 -16.83 20.96 14.88
N GLN A 135 -17.03 19.66 15.12
CA GLN A 135 -15.99 18.79 15.65
C GLN A 135 -14.86 18.57 14.63
N GLN A 136 -15.20 18.37 13.35
CA GLN A 136 -14.20 18.28 12.27
C GLN A 136 -13.41 19.58 12.12
N ASN A 137 -14.05 20.75 12.24
CA ASN A 137 -13.34 22.02 12.22
C ASN A 137 -12.31 22.12 13.35
N ILE A 138 -12.64 21.64 14.57
CA ILE A 138 -11.70 21.61 15.69
C ILE A 138 -10.52 20.68 15.39
N TYR A 139 -10.76 19.46 14.93
CA TYR A 139 -9.68 18.51 14.61
C TYR A 139 -8.84 18.94 13.40
N TYR A 140 -9.46 19.62 12.43
CA TYR A 140 -8.73 20.17 11.30
C TYR A 140 -7.85 21.34 11.73
N GLN A 141 -8.34 22.23 12.61
CA GLN A 141 -7.50 23.28 13.17
C GLN A 141 -6.30 22.68 13.93
N TYR A 142 -6.52 21.62 14.71
CA TYR A 142 -5.42 20.89 15.35
C TYR A 142 -4.42 20.34 14.33
N HIS A 143 -4.88 19.73 13.24
CA HIS A 143 -4.02 19.26 12.13
C HIS A 143 -3.19 20.42 11.53
N VAL A 144 -3.85 21.53 11.23
CA VAL A 144 -3.22 22.76 10.69
C VAL A 144 -2.15 23.29 11.64
N ASP A 145 -2.43 23.33 12.95
CA ASP A 145 -1.49 23.81 13.96
C ASP A 145 -0.27 22.88 14.06
N VAL A 146 -0.47 21.56 14.00
CA VAL A 146 0.63 20.58 13.96
C VAL A 146 1.45 20.77 12.68
N CYS A 147 0.81 20.85 11.51
CA CYS A 147 1.50 21.08 10.24
C CYS A 147 2.35 22.36 10.28
N LYS A 148 1.78 23.46 10.81
CA LYS A 148 2.49 24.73 10.95
C LYS A 148 3.67 24.64 11.93
N SER A 149 3.53 23.89 13.02
CA SER A 149 4.60 23.70 14.01
C SER A 149 5.82 22.96 13.47
N LEU A 150 5.67 22.24 12.36
CA LEU A 150 6.73 21.50 11.67
C LEU A 150 7.46 22.33 10.60
N ILE A 151 7.06 23.60 10.39
CA ILE A 151 7.65 24.50 9.39
C ILE A 151 8.65 25.43 10.09
N ASP A 152 9.94 25.26 9.79
CA ASP A 152 11.01 26.11 10.34
C ASP A 152 11.10 27.47 9.62
N ASP A 153 10.88 27.50 8.31
CA ASP A 153 10.93 28.70 7.47
C ASP A 153 9.65 28.80 6.64
N GLU A 154 8.84 29.84 6.88
CA GLU A 154 7.57 30.07 6.19
C GLU A 154 7.72 30.37 4.69
N ASN A 155 8.96 30.51 4.18
CA ASN A 155 9.23 30.65 2.75
C ASN A 155 9.56 29.34 2.04
N ASP A 156 9.80 28.25 2.78
CA ASP A 156 10.07 26.95 2.17
C ASP A 156 8.80 26.38 1.53
N ASP A 157 8.90 25.84 0.31
CA ASP A 157 7.83 25.03 -0.25
C ASP A 157 7.67 23.67 0.47
N TYR A 158 6.56 22.98 0.21
CA TYR A 158 6.25 21.68 0.80
C TYR A 158 7.41 20.66 0.67
N TYR A 159 8.07 20.60 -0.50
CA TYR A 159 9.12 19.61 -0.75
C TYR A 159 10.41 19.98 -0.01
N GLN A 160 10.70 21.26 0.13
CA GLN A 160 11.81 21.76 0.94
C GLN A 160 11.60 21.43 2.42
N ILE A 161 10.41 21.66 2.97
CA ILE A 161 10.08 21.32 4.36
C ILE A 161 10.17 19.80 4.58
N MET A 162 9.56 19.01 3.68
CA MET A 162 9.64 17.55 3.73
C MET A 162 11.10 17.06 3.74
N SER A 163 11.95 17.65 2.90
CA SER A 163 13.38 17.31 2.86
C SER A 163 14.11 17.71 4.14
N LYS A 164 13.81 18.87 4.73
CA LYS A 164 14.40 19.30 6.01
C LYS A 164 14.00 18.37 7.17
N LEU A 165 12.74 17.95 7.23
CA LEU A 165 12.24 16.99 8.23
C LEU A 165 12.93 15.62 8.08
N GLU A 166 13.06 15.12 6.84
CA GLU A 166 13.82 13.90 6.57
C GLU A 166 15.29 14.04 7.00
N GLN A 167 15.95 15.15 6.67
CA GLN A 167 17.32 15.42 7.08
C GLN A 167 17.47 15.55 8.60
N ARG A 168 16.48 16.13 9.30
CA ARG A 168 16.45 16.17 10.76
C ARG A 168 16.39 14.76 11.32
N PHE A 169 15.46 13.93 10.85
CA PHE A 169 15.35 12.52 11.20
C PHE A 169 16.67 11.76 10.99
N GLN A 170 17.29 11.88 9.80
CA GLN A 170 18.55 11.20 9.47
C GLN A 170 19.76 11.65 10.31
N ARG A 171 19.73 12.88 10.88
CA ARG A 171 20.82 13.40 11.73
C ARG A 171 20.73 12.92 13.18
N ILE A 172 19.52 12.60 13.67
CA ILE A 172 19.30 12.16 15.04
C ILE A 172 19.78 10.70 15.19
N GLN A 173 20.50 10.41 16.27
CA GLN A 173 20.99 9.05 16.55
C GLN A 173 19.95 8.21 17.29
N PRO A 174 19.71 6.94 16.89
CA PRO A 174 18.77 6.06 17.56
C PRO A 174 19.35 5.55 18.89
N ASN A 175 19.05 6.25 19.98
CA ASN A 175 19.64 5.97 21.29
C ASN A 175 18.87 4.93 22.12
N THR A 176 17.57 4.76 21.88
CA THR A 176 16.73 3.79 22.60
C THR A 176 16.68 2.44 21.87
N PRO A 177 16.37 1.32 22.55
CA PRO A 177 16.16 0.03 21.89
C PRO A 177 15.07 0.09 20.80
N GLU A 178 14.00 0.83 21.07
CA GLU A 178 12.90 1.06 20.14
C GLU A 178 13.37 1.79 18.87
N ALA A 179 14.10 2.91 19.04
CA ALA A 179 14.65 3.67 17.92
C ALA A 179 15.62 2.85 17.06
N LYS A 180 16.42 1.98 17.68
CA LYS A 180 17.33 1.08 16.95
C LYS A 180 16.58 0.04 16.13
N GLN A 181 15.47 -0.47 16.66
CA GLN A 181 14.61 -1.38 15.90
C GLN A 181 13.98 -0.67 14.70
N LEU A 182 13.49 0.56 14.89
CA LEU A 182 12.94 1.36 13.79
C LEU A 182 14.01 1.67 12.72
N GLU A 183 15.21 2.10 13.12
CA GLU A 183 16.31 2.33 12.18
C GLU A 183 16.64 1.05 11.37
N HIS A 184 16.73 -0.10 12.03
CA HIS A 184 17.01 -1.36 11.35
C HIS A 184 15.87 -1.78 10.40
N ALA A 185 14.62 -1.62 10.84
CA ALA A 185 13.43 -1.88 10.04
C ALA A 185 13.42 -1.05 8.74
N ILE A 186 13.70 0.26 8.84
CA ILE A 186 13.76 1.16 7.68
C ILE A 186 14.85 0.71 6.71
N LYS A 187 16.07 0.40 7.19
CA LYS A 187 17.16 -0.10 6.34
C LYS A 187 16.80 -1.41 5.62
N LEU A 188 16.10 -2.32 6.30
CA LEU A 188 15.64 -3.56 5.68
C LEU A 188 14.61 -3.30 4.58
N VAL A 189 13.67 -2.39 4.80
CA VAL A 189 12.67 -1.97 3.80
C VAL A 189 13.32 -1.28 2.59
N GLU A 190 14.23 -0.33 2.82
CA GLU A 190 14.97 0.35 1.74
C GLU A 190 15.75 -0.66 0.88
N GLN A 191 16.45 -1.60 1.53
CA GLN A 191 17.15 -2.67 0.84
C GLN A 191 16.19 -3.59 0.07
N HIS A 192 14.99 -3.86 0.62
CA HIS A 192 13.97 -4.62 -0.09
C HIS A 192 13.49 -3.89 -1.35
N HIS A 193 13.20 -2.59 -1.26
CA HIS A 193 12.82 -1.78 -2.41
C HIS A 193 13.89 -1.77 -3.49
N GLN A 194 15.18 -1.73 -3.12
CA GLN A 194 16.27 -1.88 -4.09
C GLN A 194 16.22 -3.24 -4.82
N PHE A 195 15.93 -4.34 -4.11
CA PHE A 195 15.75 -5.65 -4.73
C PHE A 195 14.50 -5.73 -5.62
N VAL A 196 13.41 -5.08 -5.23
CA VAL A 196 12.21 -4.95 -6.09
C VAL A 196 12.54 -4.19 -7.37
N THR A 197 13.26 -3.07 -7.27
CA THR A 197 13.73 -2.31 -8.44
C THR A 197 14.64 -3.16 -9.33
N GLN A 198 15.60 -3.89 -8.75
CA GLN A 198 16.48 -4.80 -9.51
C GLN A 198 15.69 -5.91 -10.21
N TYR A 199 14.68 -6.48 -9.55
CA TYR A 199 13.81 -7.48 -10.14
C TYR A 199 12.98 -6.89 -11.28
N ASN A 200 12.35 -5.73 -11.11
CA ASN A 200 11.61 -5.07 -12.18
C ASN A 200 12.51 -4.73 -13.38
N ASN A 201 13.73 -4.26 -13.11
CA ASN A 201 14.72 -3.95 -14.15
C ASN A 201 15.26 -5.21 -14.85
N SER A 202 15.15 -6.39 -14.25
CA SER A 202 15.56 -7.65 -14.90
C SER A 202 14.64 -8.09 -16.05
N PHE A 203 13.45 -7.48 -16.16
CA PHE A 203 12.56 -7.61 -17.32
C PHE A 203 12.80 -6.54 -18.37
N SER A 204 13.78 -5.64 -18.16
CA SER A 204 14.22 -4.75 -19.24
C SER A 204 14.72 -5.57 -20.42
N THR A 205 14.40 -5.10 -21.61
CA THR A 205 14.70 -5.85 -22.82
C THR A 205 16.18 -5.75 -23.15
N GLU A 206 16.85 -6.90 -23.23
CA GLU A 206 18.22 -7.03 -23.72
C GLU A 206 18.21 -7.36 -25.22
N PHE A 207 19.33 -7.14 -25.90
CA PHE A 207 19.50 -7.51 -27.30
C PHE A 207 20.50 -8.66 -27.41
N ASN A 208 20.18 -9.68 -28.20
CA ASN A 208 21.08 -10.81 -28.47
C ASN A 208 22.20 -10.46 -29.48
N ILE A 209 22.22 -9.22 -29.94
CA ILE A 209 23.27 -8.61 -30.73
C ILE A 209 24.10 -7.64 -29.86
N PRO A 210 25.39 -7.42 -30.17
CA PRO A 210 26.24 -6.50 -29.41
C PRO A 210 25.67 -5.08 -29.34
N ALA A 211 25.90 -4.37 -28.23
CA ALA A 211 25.44 -2.98 -28.06
C ALA A 211 25.95 -2.04 -29.19
N THR A 212 27.14 -2.31 -29.73
CA THR A 212 27.66 -1.59 -30.90
C THR A 212 26.77 -1.77 -32.13
N GLU A 213 26.23 -2.96 -32.35
CA GLU A 213 25.34 -3.27 -33.46
C GLU A 213 23.95 -2.66 -33.26
N VAL A 214 23.41 -2.70 -32.04
CA VAL A 214 22.20 -1.95 -31.67
C VAL A 214 22.36 -0.45 -31.97
N ASN A 215 23.48 0.14 -31.55
CA ASN A 215 23.78 1.55 -31.79
C ASN A 215 23.94 1.86 -33.28
N MET A 216 24.58 0.98 -34.06
CA MET A 216 24.66 1.12 -35.51
C MET A 216 23.27 1.10 -36.15
N ILE A 217 22.41 0.15 -35.78
CA ILE A 217 21.05 0.05 -36.32
C ILE A 217 20.23 1.30 -35.96
N ASN A 218 20.29 1.76 -34.71
CA ASN A 218 19.62 3.00 -34.29
C ASN A 218 20.14 4.22 -35.07
N THR A 219 21.45 4.33 -35.27
CA THR A 219 22.05 5.40 -36.07
C THR A 219 21.58 5.33 -37.53
N GLN A 220 21.48 4.13 -38.11
CA GLN A 220 20.95 3.96 -39.46
C GLN A 220 19.47 4.35 -39.55
N ILE A 221 18.65 3.99 -38.56
CA ILE A 221 17.26 4.41 -38.48
C ILE A 221 17.16 5.94 -38.42
N GLU A 222 17.98 6.60 -37.60
CA GLU A 222 18.03 8.07 -37.52
C GLU A 222 18.42 8.70 -38.86
N GLN A 223 19.44 8.18 -39.54
CA GLN A 223 19.85 8.65 -40.87
C GLN A 223 18.76 8.47 -41.92
N LEU A 224 18.04 7.33 -41.90
CA LEU A 224 16.93 7.08 -42.81
C LEU A 224 15.72 7.98 -42.52
N ASN A 225 15.43 8.24 -41.24
CA ASN A 225 14.40 9.21 -40.86
C ASN A 225 14.78 10.62 -41.34
N GLN A 226 16.04 11.01 -41.22
CA GLN A 226 16.51 12.29 -41.73
C GLN A 226 16.34 12.39 -43.26
N GLN A 227 16.72 11.36 -44.01
CA GLN A 227 16.48 11.29 -45.46
C GLN A 227 14.99 11.35 -45.80
N LEU A 228 14.14 10.70 -44.99
CA LEU A 228 12.69 10.75 -45.15
C LEU A 228 12.16 12.19 -44.96
N TYR A 229 12.64 12.90 -43.93
CA TYR A 229 12.31 14.32 -43.72
C TYR A 229 12.76 15.21 -44.88
N GLU A 230 13.96 15.00 -45.42
CA GLU A 230 14.47 15.77 -46.57
C GLU A 230 13.60 15.58 -47.83
N VAL A 231 13.07 14.37 -48.06
CA VAL A 231 12.12 14.12 -49.16
C VAL A 231 10.80 14.87 -48.92
N TYR A 232 10.28 14.87 -47.69
CA TYR A 232 9.08 15.65 -47.35
C TYR A 232 9.32 17.16 -47.51
N GLU A 233 10.40 17.72 -46.98
CA GLU A 233 10.72 19.14 -47.09
C GLU A 233 10.96 19.59 -48.54
N SER A 234 11.72 18.82 -49.32
CA SER A 234 12.00 19.14 -50.72
C SER A 234 10.77 19.07 -51.62
N SER A 235 9.77 18.28 -51.24
CA SER A 235 8.49 18.20 -51.93
C SER A 235 7.53 19.37 -51.60
N GLY A 236 7.83 20.17 -50.57
CA GLY A 236 7.02 21.32 -50.17
C GLY A 236 5.74 20.98 -49.41
N TYR A 237 5.55 19.72 -49.01
CA TYR A 237 4.38 19.23 -48.29
C TYR A 237 4.77 18.70 -46.91
N LEU A 238 4.34 19.39 -45.86
CA LEU A 238 4.63 19.03 -44.46
C LEU A 238 3.50 18.27 -43.77
N ASP A 239 2.38 18.02 -44.46
CA ASP A 239 1.19 17.39 -43.87
C ASP A 239 0.84 16.06 -44.56
N HIS A 240 0.36 15.08 -43.78
CA HIS A 240 0.15 13.70 -44.22
C HIS A 240 -0.94 13.58 -45.32
N ASP A 241 -1.86 14.54 -45.37
CA ASP A 241 -2.97 14.60 -46.32
C ASP A 241 -2.57 15.05 -47.74
N ASP A 242 -1.40 15.67 -47.92
CA ASP A 242 -0.91 16.12 -49.23
C ASP A 242 -0.12 15.04 -50.01
N MET A 243 0.01 13.83 -49.46
CA MET A 243 0.72 12.71 -50.11
C MET A 243 0.17 12.34 -51.51
N MET A 244 -1.06 12.73 -51.85
CA MET A 244 -1.60 12.53 -53.20
C MET A 244 -0.92 13.40 -54.27
N GLN A 245 -0.27 14.51 -53.90
CA GLN A 245 0.38 15.46 -54.81
C GLN A 245 1.88 15.18 -55.03
N LEU A 246 2.46 14.23 -54.29
CA LEU A 246 3.83 13.79 -54.50
C LEU A 246 4.00 13.17 -55.89
N ARG A 247 5.15 13.43 -56.53
CA ARG A 247 5.51 12.76 -57.78
C ARG A 247 5.73 11.27 -57.51
N GLU A 248 5.53 10.45 -58.53
CA GLU A 248 5.55 8.99 -58.39
C GLU A 248 6.93 8.46 -57.94
N ASP A 249 8.01 9.14 -58.33
CA ASP A 249 9.38 8.88 -57.90
C ASP A 249 9.60 9.19 -56.41
N GLU A 250 9.03 10.29 -55.90
CA GLU A 250 9.09 10.67 -54.48
C GLU A 250 8.32 9.66 -53.60
N LYS A 251 7.13 9.23 -54.06
CA LYS A 251 6.35 8.18 -53.39
C LYS A 251 7.14 6.87 -53.31
N GLN A 252 7.79 6.49 -54.39
CA GLN A 252 8.61 5.28 -54.43
C GLN A 252 9.83 5.39 -53.51
N GLN A 253 10.46 6.58 -53.43
CA GLN A 253 11.56 6.84 -52.52
C GLN A 253 11.13 6.76 -51.05
N ILE A 254 10.02 7.40 -50.68
CA ILE A 254 9.43 7.32 -49.33
C ILE A 254 9.15 5.87 -48.94
N GLN A 255 8.50 5.12 -49.82
CA GLN A 255 8.18 3.71 -49.55
C GLN A 255 9.43 2.87 -49.32
N ASN A 256 10.49 3.09 -50.11
CA ASN A 256 11.77 2.40 -49.93
C ASN A 256 12.41 2.73 -48.58
N LEU A 257 12.42 4.00 -48.17
CA LEU A 257 12.96 4.42 -46.87
C LEU A 257 12.15 3.83 -45.71
N LEU A 258 10.83 3.87 -45.77
CA LEU A 258 9.94 3.27 -44.76
C LEU A 258 10.15 1.75 -44.65
N ASN A 259 10.31 1.06 -45.77
CA ASN A 259 10.60 -0.38 -45.77
C ASN A 259 11.94 -0.66 -45.07
N GLN A 260 13.01 0.09 -45.36
CA GLN A 260 14.32 -0.07 -44.72
C GLN A 260 14.26 0.21 -43.21
N ILE A 261 13.55 1.27 -42.79
CA ILE A 261 13.32 1.57 -41.37
C ILE A 261 12.57 0.41 -40.70
N SER A 262 11.55 -0.14 -41.37
CA SER A 262 10.77 -1.26 -40.86
C SER A 262 11.61 -2.53 -40.70
N GLU A 263 12.46 -2.85 -41.68
CA GLU A 263 13.36 -4.00 -41.63
C GLU A 263 14.36 -3.89 -40.47
N LEU A 264 14.95 -2.70 -40.27
CA LEU A 264 15.87 -2.43 -39.16
C LEU A 264 15.18 -2.51 -37.80
N LYS A 265 13.97 -1.96 -37.68
CA LYS A 265 13.16 -2.08 -36.46
C LYS A 265 12.77 -3.52 -36.17
N GLN A 266 12.42 -4.29 -37.21
CA GLN A 266 12.12 -5.70 -37.09
C GLN A 266 13.35 -6.50 -36.64
N ALA A 267 14.54 -6.22 -37.17
CA ALA A 267 15.79 -6.84 -36.72
C ALA A 267 16.11 -6.54 -35.25
N LEU A 268 15.85 -5.30 -34.79
CA LEU A 268 15.94 -4.96 -33.37
C LEU A 268 14.90 -5.72 -32.54
N ASP A 269 13.65 -5.79 -32.98
CA ASP A 269 12.60 -6.51 -32.25
C ASP A 269 12.84 -8.02 -32.19
N GLU A 270 13.38 -8.63 -33.26
CA GLU A 270 13.74 -10.04 -33.29
C GLU A 270 14.97 -10.35 -32.44
N SER A 271 15.83 -9.36 -32.19
CA SER A 271 16.99 -9.51 -31.30
C SER A 271 16.67 -9.25 -29.83
N LYS A 272 15.51 -8.66 -29.53
CA LYS A 272 15.03 -8.45 -28.16
C LYS A 272 14.80 -9.77 -27.43
N TYR A 273 15.35 -9.90 -26.23
CA TYR A 273 15.04 -10.99 -25.32
C TYR A 273 15.02 -10.52 -23.87
N ILE A 274 14.42 -11.33 -22.99
CA ILE A 274 14.47 -11.13 -21.54
C ILE A 274 15.41 -12.18 -20.96
N ASN A 275 16.37 -11.74 -20.15
CA ASN A 275 17.27 -12.64 -19.44
C ASN A 275 16.54 -13.27 -18.23
N PHE A 276 15.77 -14.33 -18.50
CA PHE A 276 15.01 -15.04 -17.46
C PHE A 276 15.89 -15.63 -16.35
N THR A 277 17.18 -15.88 -16.60
CA THR A 277 18.11 -16.31 -15.55
C THR A 277 18.42 -15.17 -14.58
N GLN A 278 18.72 -13.97 -15.08
CA GLN A 278 18.90 -12.79 -14.23
C GLN A 278 17.62 -12.45 -13.48
N ALA A 279 16.46 -12.57 -14.14
CA ALA A 279 15.17 -12.36 -13.49
C ALA A 279 14.93 -13.36 -12.36
N ASP A 280 15.22 -14.66 -12.55
CA ASP A 280 15.07 -15.66 -11.48
C ASP A 280 16.04 -15.43 -10.31
N VAL A 281 17.27 -14.97 -10.57
CA VAL A 281 18.22 -14.60 -9.52
C VAL A 281 17.72 -13.39 -8.73
N ALA A 282 17.32 -12.31 -9.41
CA ALA A 282 16.79 -11.11 -8.76
C ALA A 282 15.53 -11.44 -7.93
N ARG A 283 14.65 -12.28 -8.49
CA ARG A 283 13.45 -12.81 -7.82
C ARG A 283 13.80 -13.54 -6.52
N LYS A 284 14.72 -14.51 -6.57
CA LYS A 284 15.15 -15.29 -5.39
C LYS A 284 15.77 -14.40 -4.32
N THR A 285 16.59 -13.42 -4.71
CA THR A 285 17.19 -12.45 -3.79
C THR A 285 16.12 -11.62 -3.10
N MET A 286 15.15 -11.09 -3.86
CA MET A 286 14.03 -10.31 -3.34
C MET A 286 13.20 -11.10 -2.32
N TYR A 287 12.79 -12.34 -2.63
CA TYR A 287 12.05 -13.18 -1.69
C TYR A 287 12.87 -13.62 -0.49
N GLY A 288 14.15 -13.97 -0.70
CA GLY A 288 15.05 -14.33 0.39
C GLY A 288 15.20 -13.19 1.40
N HIS A 289 15.32 -11.95 0.92
CA HIS A 289 15.36 -10.76 1.78
C HIS A 289 14.01 -10.45 2.44
N ARG A 290 12.89 -10.70 1.77
CA ARG A 290 11.58 -10.57 2.40
C ARG A 290 11.41 -11.55 3.57
N ASN A 291 11.93 -12.78 3.44
CA ASN A 291 11.93 -13.75 4.53
C ASN A 291 12.82 -13.29 5.70
N SER A 292 13.98 -12.66 5.44
CA SER A 292 14.79 -12.11 6.53
C SER A 292 14.12 -10.93 7.24
N MET A 293 13.28 -10.15 6.55
CA MET A 293 12.41 -9.14 7.18
C MET A 293 11.37 -9.79 8.10
N GLU A 294 10.73 -10.88 7.66
CA GLU A 294 9.80 -11.66 8.50
C GLU A 294 10.52 -12.23 9.74
N ASP A 295 11.71 -12.81 9.55
CA ASP A 295 12.53 -13.36 10.64
C ASP A 295 12.86 -12.26 11.67
N TYR A 296 13.20 -11.06 11.20
CA TYR A 296 13.48 -9.93 12.09
C TYR A 296 12.21 -9.46 12.82
N LEU A 297 11.06 -9.41 12.15
CA LEU A 297 9.77 -8.99 12.69
C LEU A 297 9.40 -9.76 13.97
N HIS A 298 9.78 -11.03 14.10
CA HIS A 298 9.59 -11.85 15.30
C HIS A 298 10.28 -11.33 16.57
N SER A 299 11.27 -10.48 16.43
CA SER A 299 12.05 -9.90 17.54
C SER A 299 11.73 -8.43 17.80
N VAL A 300 10.83 -7.84 16.99
CA VAL A 300 10.48 -6.43 17.06
C VAL A 300 9.50 -6.18 18.20
N THR A 301 9.83 -5.20 19.04
CA THR A 301 8.97 -4.72 20.14
C THR A 301 8.52 -3.27 19.93
N SER A 302 9.18 -2.54 19.04
CA SER A 302 8.79 -1.19 18.62
C SER A 302 7.55 -1.26 17.72
N PRO A 303 6.46 -0.56 18.07
CA PRO A 303 5.28 -0.51 17.20
C PRO A 303 5.57 0.17 15.85
N ASP A 304 6.41 1.21 15.81
CA ASP A 304 6.80 1.88 14.54
C ASP A 304 7.58 0.94 13.63
N ALA A 305 8.55 0.19 14.19
CA ALA A 305 9.31 -0.79 13.44
C ALA A 305 8.41 -1.93 12.92
N PHE A 306 7.44 -2.36 13.74
CA PHE A 306 6.44 -3.34 13.35
C PHE A 306 5.62 -2.84 12.16
N LEU A 307 5.09 -1.62 12.21
CA LEU A 307 4.30 -1.04 11.13
C LEU A 307 5.08 -0.97 9.82
N VAL A 308 6.33 -0.49 9.87
CA VAL A 308 7.22 -0.38 8.72
C VAL A 308 7.48 -1.75 8.07
N LEU A 309 7.83 -2.75 8.87
CA LEU A 309 8.15 -4.09 8.37
C LEU A 309 6.91 -4.85 7.92
N ALA A 310 5.85 -4.85 8.74
CA ALA A 310 4.64 -5.61 8.47
C ALA A 310 3.94 -5.11 7.20
N ALA A 311 3.97 -3.80 6.94
CA ALA A 311 3.44 -3.21 5.71
C ALA A 311 4.07 -3.83 4.45
N GLU A 312 5.38 -4.13 4.47
CA GLU A 312 6.08 -4.76 3.34
C GLU A 312 6.01 -6.30 3.38
N VAL A 313 6.20 -6.91 4.55
CA VAL A 313 6.16 -8.37 4.74
C VAL A 313 4.80 -8.96 4.41
N TYR A 314 3.71 -8.21 4.63
CA TYR A 314 2.35 -8.64 4.30
C TYR A 314 1.77 -8.02 3.03
N LYS A 315 2.56 -7.24 2.26
CA LYS A 315 2.14 -6.66 0.98
C LYS A 315 2.01 -7.70 -0.12
N ILE A 316 0.82 -7.87 -0.68
CA ILE A 316 0.61 -8.78 -1.81
C ILE A 316 0.65 -7.97 -3.10
N ASP A 317 1.51 -8.40 -4.02
CA ASP A 317 1.65 -7.79 -5.34
C ASP A 317 1.18 -8.78 -6.40
N LEU A 318 0.34 -8.31 -7.34
CA LEU A 318 -0.28 -9.16 -8.36
C LEU A 318 0.72 -9.78 -9.34
N LEU A 319 1.89 -9.17 -9.45
CA LEU A 319 2.95 -9.58 -10.39
C LEU A 319 3.90 -10.63 -9.78
N TYR A 320 3.75 -10.92 -8.49
CA TYR A 320 4.71 -11.68 -7.69
C TYR A 320 4.06 -12.96 -7.13
N GLU A 321 4.89 -13.98 -6.92
CA GLU A 321 4.49 -15.18 -6.18
C GLU A 321 4.08 -14.81 -4.76
N GLU A 322 3.04 -15.49 -4.28
CA GLU A 322 2.52 -15.28 -2.94
C GLU A 322 3.58 -15.66 -1.88
N PRO A 323 3.99 -14.73 -1.00
CA PRO A 323 4.96 -15.00 0.04
C PRO A 323 4.54 -16.14 0.98
N GLN A 324 5.51 -16.88 1.51
CA GLN A 324 5.23 -18.00 2.43
C GLN A 324 4.43 -17.58 3.66
N VAL A 325 4.72 -16.40 4.21
CA VAL A 325 3.97 -15.84 5.35
C VAL A 325 2.49 -15.62 5.03
N ILE A 326 2.17 -15.21 3.79
CA ILE A 326 0.78 -15.03 3.35
C ILE A 326 0.09 -16.39 3.20
N GLN A 327 0.79 -17.38 2.66
CA GLN A 327 0.24 -18.75 2.56
C GLN A 327 -0.06 -19.31 3.96
N LEU A 328 0.84 -19.10 4.92
CA LEU A 328 0.65 -19.49 6.31
C LEU A 328 -0.53 -18.75 6.95
N LEU A 329 -0.62 -17.43 6.74
CA LEU A 329 -1.75 -16.61 7.20
C LEU A 329 -3.08 -17.17 6.68
N LYS A 330 -3.18 -17.43 5.38
CA LYS A 330 -4.38 -18.00 4.74
C LYS A 330 -4.72 -19.38 5.32
N GLN A 331 -3.72 -20.22 5.55
CA GLN A 331 -3.92 -21.54 6.15
C GLN A 331 -4.45 -21.43 7.60
N LYS A 332 -3.97 -20.47 8.38
CA LYS A 332 -4.34 -20.30 9.80
C LYS A 332 -5.66 -19.59 10.00
N THR A 333 -5.98 -18.62 9.15
CA THR A 333 -7.18 -17.78 9.27
C THR A 333 -8.36 -18.29 8.43
N GLY A 334 -8.09 -19.06 7.38
CA GLY A 334 -9.10 -19.48 6.41
C GLY A 334 -9.42 -18.42 5.34
N ILE A 335 -8.79 -17.24 5.41
CA ILE A 335 -8.90 -16.20 4.38
C ILE A 335 -8.28 -16.73 3.08
N LYS A 336 -9.00 -16.63 1.96
CA LYS A 336 -8.56 -17.22 0.68
C LYS A 336 -8.04 -16.19 -0.32
N ASP A 337 -8.61 -15.00 -0.31
CA ASP A 337 -8.30 -13.95 -1.27
C ASP A 337 -7.11 -13.12 -0.78
N SER A 338 -6.02 -13.18 -1.53
CA SER A 338 -4.78 -12.46 -1.24
C SER A 338 -4.96 -10.95 -1.41
N LEU A 339 -5.76 -10.48 -2.37
CA LEU A 339 -6.03 -9.04 -2.49
C LEU A 339 -6.86 -8.52 -1.33
N TYR A 340 -7.78 -9.33 -0.83
CA TYR A 340 -8.54 -8.98 0.37
C TYR A 340 -7.65 -8.86 1.61
N ILE A 341 -6.57 -9.64 1.72
CA ILE A 341 -5.57 -9.46 2.79
C ILE A 341 -4.92 -8.07 2.72
N ASN A 342 -4.64 -7.52 1.54
CA ASN A 342 -4.15 -6.14 1.42
C ASN A 342 -5.16 -5.12 1.97
N VAL A 343 -6.46 -5.33 1.74
CA VAL A 343 -7.52 -4.48 2.31
C VAL A 343 -7.51 -4.61 3.84
N LEU A 344 -7.42 -5.83 4.35
CA LEU A 344 -7.37 -6.07 5.80
C LEU A 344 -6.10 -5.53 6.45
N ASN A 345 -4.97 -5.45 5.75
CA ASN A 345 -3.73 -4.86 6.29
C ASN A 345 -3.94 -3.40 6.74
N GLY A 346 -4.80 -2.64 6.05
CA GLY A 346 -5.15 -1.26 6.41
C GLY A 346 -5.89 -1.13 7.74
N VAL A 347 -6.43 -2.23 8.27
CA VAL A 347 -7.19 -2.27 9.54
C VAL A 347 -6.41 -3.04 10.60
N VAL A 348 -5.94 -4.23 10.25
CA VAL A 348 -5.34 -5.17 11.20
C VAL A 348 -3.96 -4.72 11.66
N LEU A 349 -3.11 -4.19 10.77
CA LEU A 349 -1.76 -3.76 11.16
C LEU A 349 -1.79 -2.59 12.16
N PRO A 350 -2.61 -1.53 11.95
CA PRO A 350 -2.81 -0.50 12.97
C PRO A 350 -3.29 -1.06 14.31
N LEU A 351 -4.29 -1.96 14.32
CA LEU A 351 -4.79 -2.57 15.56
C LEU A 351 -3.69 -3.32 16.33
N VAL A 352 -2.85 -4.08 15.63
CA VAL A 352 -1.71 -4.78 16.27
C VAL A 352 -0.71 -3.77 16.82
N ALA A 353 -0.40 -2.70 16.09
CA ALA A 353 0.47 -1.64 16.60
C ALA A 353 -0.11 -0.97 17.86
N CYS A 354 -1.43 -0.71 17.92
CA CYS A 354 -2.09 -0.22 19.14
C CYS A 354 -1.88 -1.17 20.32
N SER A 355 -1.98 -2.49 20.09
CA SER A 355 -1.70 -3.49 21.13
C SER A 355 -0.25 -3.50 21.61
N MET A 356 0.66 -2.94 20.80
CA MET A 356 2.07 -2.70 21.12
C MET A 356 2.34 -1.28 21.67
N ASN A 357 1.29 -0.58 22.12
CA ASN A 357 1.31 0.80 22.64
C ASN A 357 1.61 1.89 21.60
N TYR A 358 1.29 1.67 20.32
CA TYR A 358 1.22 2.77 19.36
C TYR A 358 0.07 3.74 19.72
N PRO A 359 0.23 5.07 19.54
CA PRO A 359 -0.86 6.01 19.76
C PRO A 359 -2.06 5.74 18.84
N CYS A 360 -3.22 5.47 19.43
CA CYS A 360 -4.45 5.12 18.72
C CYS A 360 -5.70 5.79 19.32
N ASP A 361 -5.49 6.88 20.04
CA ASP A 361 -6.54 7.74 20.59
C ASP A 361 -7.13 8.67 19.51
N ALA A 362 -8.01 9.58 19.96
CA ALA A 362 -8.71 10.50 19.08
C ALA A 362 -7.79 11.49 18.35
N GLU A 363 -6.62 11.78 18.91
CA GLU A 363 -5.61 12.65 18.31
C GLU A 363 -4.61 11.89 17.42
N SER A 364 -4.66 10.56 17.41
CA SER A 364 -3.76 9.75 16.59
C SER A 364 -3.89 10.05 15.09
N GLU A 365 -2.78 9.93 14.36
CA GLU A 365 -2.75 10.14 12.90
C GLU A 365 -3.79 9.28 12.17
N TYR A 366 -4.01 8.03 12.62
CA TYR A 366 -4.99 7.14 12.02
C TYR A 366 -6.41 7.71 12.15
N ILE A 367 -6.82 8.10 13.36
CA ILE A 367 -8.17 8.65 13.58
C ILE A 367 -8.34 9.99 12.85
N LEU A 368 -7.35 10.88 12.92
CA LEU A 368 -7.41 12.15 12.19
C LEU A 368 -7.56 11.93 10.69
N SER A 369 -6.85 10.94 10.12
CA SER A 369 -6.94 10.61 8.71
C SER A 369 -8.35 10.19 8.29
N TYR A 370 -9.08 9.44 9.12
CA TYR A 370 -10.48 9.07 8.87
C TYR A 370 -11.45 10.23 9.17
N CYS A 371 -11.24 10.96 10.26
CA CYS A 371 -12.09 12.08 10.66
C CYS A 371 -12.10 13.20 9.61
N LEU A 372 -10.94 13.47 8.99
CA LEU A 372 -10.72 14.58 8.07
C LEU A 372 -10.53 14.15 6.61
N GLY A 373 -10.56 12.85 6.33
CA GLY A 373 -10.40 12.30 4.97
C GLY A 373 -9.02 12.60 4.35
N LEU A 374 -7.96 12.56 5.16
CA LEU A 374 -6.60 12.89 4.70
C LEU A 374 -5.98 11.76 3.86
N LYS A 375 -6.34 10.51 4.15
CA LYS A 375 -5.84 9.31 3.46
C LYS A 375 -6.92 8.48 2.78
N ASP A 376 -8.12 8.48 3.36
CA ASP A 376 -9.27 7.68 2.95
C ASP A 376 -10.52 8.56 2.85
N SER A 377 -11.69 7.95 2.63
CA SER A 377 -12.98 8.62 2.80
C SER A 377 -13.14 9.21 4.19
N MET A 378 -13.96 10.26 4.31
CA MET A 378 -14.21 10.91 5.59
C MET A 378 -15.30 10.20 6.40
N PHE A 379 -15.07 10.08 7.71
CA PHE A 379 -15.99 9.47 8.67
C PHE A 379 -16.14 10.37 9.90
N ASN A 380 -17.30 11.00 10.04
CA ASN A 380 -17.58 11.85 11.21
C ASN A 380 -17.46 11.06 12.53
N GLU A 381 -17.83 9.79 12.50
CA GLU A 381 -17.79 8.88 13.65
C GLU A 381 -16.36 8.55 14.10
N ALA A 382 -15.35 8.82 13.28
CA ALA A 382 -13.95 8.72 13.70
C ALA A 382 -13.56 9.88 14.62
N CYS A 383 -14.13 11.08 14.42
CA CYS A 383 -13.76 12.26 15.17
C CYS A 383 -14.07 12.10 16.66
N GLY A 384 -13.05 12.13 17.52
CA GLY A 384 -13.22 11.91 18.97
C GLY A 384 -13.30 10.46 19.42
N SER A 385 -13.20 9.50 18.50
CA SER A 385 -13.15 8.07 18.81
C SER A 385 -11.71 7.60 18.90
N ASN A 386 -11.44 6.53 19.66
CA ASN A 386 -10.19 5.79 19.48
C ASN A 386 -10.31 4.82 18.29
N LEU A 387 -9.17 4.31 17.81
CA LEU A 387 -9.12 3.49 16.60
C LEU A 387 -9.94 2.20 16.71
N GLU A 388 -9.90 1.54 17.87
CA GLU A 388 -10.60 0.28 18.11
C GLU A 388 -12.12 0.47 18.04
N ASP A 389 -12.64 1.46 18.78
CA ASP A 389 -14.07 1.77 18.83
C ASP A 389 -14.59 2.19 17.46
N PHE A 390 -13.84 3.04 16.74
CA PHE A 390 -14.19 3.46 15.38
C PHE A 390 -14.25 2.25 14.43
N TYR A 391 -13.21 1.41 14.44
CA TYR A 391 -13.13 0.25 13.55
C TYR A 391 -14.27 -0.74 13.76
N PHE A 392 -14.53 -1.14 15.01
CA PHE A 392 -15.54 -2.15 15.28
C PHE A 392 -16.97 -1.64 15.28
N SER A 393 -17.18 -0.33 15.44
CA SER A 393 -18.54 0.25 15.47
C SER A 393 -18.98 0.85 14.12
N HIS A 394 -18.04 1.34 13.31
CA HIS A 394 -18.38 2.21 12.16
C HIS A 394 -17.67 1.85 10.85
N TYR A 395 -16.44 1.34 10.90
CA TYR A 395 -15.65 1.12 9.68
C TYR A 395 -15.78 -0.30 9.12
N ILE A 396 -15.72 -1.32 9.98
CA ILE A 396 -15.68 -2.73 9.57
C ILE A 396 -17.11 -3.29 9.53
N GLY A 397 -17.47 -3.91 8.40
CA GLY A 397 -18.74 -4.61 8.28
C GLY A 397 -18.78 -5.91 9.09
N SER A 398 -19.98 -6.35 9.51
CA SER A 398 -20.17 -7.59 10.27
C SER A 398 -19.56 -8.84 9.61
N ASN A 399 -19.52 -8.86 8.28
CA ASN A 399 -18.95 -9.98 7.51
C ASN A 399 -17.42 -9.99 7.51
N GLN A 400 -16.77 -8.86 7.77
CA GLN A 400 -15.31 -8.72 7.81
C GLN A 400 -14.77 -8.96 9.22
N LEU A 401 -15.60 -8.77 10.24
CA LEU A 401 -15.22 -8.85 11.65
C LEU A 401 -14.53 -10.18 12.01
N THR A 402 -15.06 -11.30 11.52
CA THR A 402 -14.46 -12.63 11.74
C THR A 402 -13.05 -12.73 11.15
N ASP A 403 -12.84 -12.20 9.94
CA ASP A 403 -11.54 -12.23 9.28
C ASP A 403 -10.54 -11.29 9.96
N VAL A 404 -11.00 -10.10 10.37
CA VAL A 404 -10.20 -9.14 11.16
C VAL A 404 -9.75 -9.77 12.46
N TYR A 405 -10.65 -10.40 13.23
CA TYR A 405 -10.26 -11.07 14.47
C TYR A 405 -9.29 -12.24 14.24
N ALA A 406 -9.54 -13.07 13.23
CA ALA A 406 -8.65 -14.19 12.92
C ALA A 406 -7.25 -13.71 12.53
N TYR A 407 -7.16 -12.66 11.70
CA TYR A 407 -5.90 -12.09 11.25
C TYR A 407 -5.18 -11.33 12.39
N PHE A 408 -5.90 -10.51 13.16
CA PHE A 408 -5.38 -9.82 14.33
C PHE A 408 -4.76 -10.80 15.33
N ASN A 409 -5.50 -11.86 15.70
CA ASN A 409 -5.00 -12.87 16.62
C ASN A 409 -3.77 -13.60 16.06
N PHE A 410 -3.77 -13.92 14.77
CA PHE A 410 -2.60 -14.51 14.12
C PHE A 410 -1.35 -13.63 14.24
N LEU A 411 -1.48 -12.32 14.09
CA LEU A 411 -0.35 -11.39 14.22
C LEU A 411 0.06 -11.15 15.67
N VAL A 412 -0.91 -10.97 16.58
CA VAL A 412 -0.64 -10.77 18.02
C VAL A 412 0.10 -11.97 18.60
N GLU A 413 -0.39 -13.20 18.37
CA GLU A 413 0.26 -14.42 18.87
C GLU A 413 1.70 -14.58 18.33
N ARG A 414 1.97 -14.01 17.15
CA ARG A 414 3.23 -14.17 16.45
C ARG A 414 4.25 -13.08 16.79
N TYR A 415 3.80 -11.85 17.06
CA TYR A 415 4.65 -10.66 17.15
C TYR A 415 4.44 -9.79 18.40
N ALA A 416 3.24 -9.72 18.97
CA ALA A 416 2.97 -8.89 20.15
C ALA A 416 3.14 -9.71 21.44
N LYS A 417 4.39 -9.86 21.89
CA LYS A 417 4.77 -10.65 23.09
C LYS A 417 5.07 -9.80 24.32
#